data_AF-A0A946QYF0-F1
#
_entry.id   AF-A0A946QYF0-F1
#
_cell.length_a   1.000
_cell.length_b   1.000
_cell.length_c   1.000
_cell.angle_alpha   90.00
_cell.angle_beta   90.00
_cell.angle_gamma   90.00
#
_symmetry.space_group_name_H-M   'P 1'
#
loop_
_entity.id
_entity.type
_entity.pdbx_description
1 polymer ?
#
loop_
_entity_poly.entity_id
_entity_poly.type
_entity_poly.pdbx_seq_one_letter_code
_entity_poly.pdbx_strand_id
1 'polypeptide(L)'
;MHTNNPFDSNYKFALLVNAVPELEAYIIPGKFARKSIDFSDPEAVYILNKALLKWKFNVNWTLKEGHLCPAVPGRFDYLLHANDLLSKIEGRRARMLDIGTGA
;
A
#
# COMPACT_ATOMS: atom_id res chain seq x y z
N MET A 1 5.01 10.94 7.35
CA MET A 1 4.44 9.59 7.49
C MET A 1 4.71 9.13 8.93
N HIS A 2 3.88 8.26 9.49
CA HIS A 2 4.08 7.64 10.79
C HIS A 2 5.43 6.89 10.82
N THR A 3 6.18 6.98 11.92
CA THR A 3 7.55 6.41 12.04
C THR A 3 7.62 4.91 11.78
N ASN A 4 6.58 4.17 12.18
CA ASN A 4 6.45 2.72 11.94
C ASN A 4 5.92 2.36 10.53
N ASN A 5 5.77 3.32 9.60
CA ASN A 5 5.27 3.02 8.27
C ASN A 5 6.37 2.38 7.41
N PRO A 6 6.23 1.11 6.97
CA PRO A 6 7.26 0.41 6.21
C PRO A 6 7.42 0.95 4.78
N PHE A 7 6.53 1.84 4.35
CA PHE A 7 6.48 2.40 3.01
C PHE A 7 6.97 3.85 2.93
N ASP A 8 7.54 4.40 4.01
CA ASP A 8 8.10 5.77 4.07
C ASP A 8 9.47 5.89 3.37
N SER A 9 10.00 4.79 2.87
CA SER A 9 11.28 4.73 2.15
C SER A 9 11.08 4.35 0.68
N ASN A 10 12.13 4.51 -0.13
CA ASN A 10 12.10 4.09 -1.52
C ASN A 10 11.65 2.62 -1.65
N TYR A 11 10.72 2.35 -2.56
CA TYR A 11 10.22 1.00 -2.77
C TYR A 11 11.34 0.03 -3.18
N LYS A 12 11.36 -1.12 -2.51
CA LYS A 12 12.26 -2.23 -2.83
C LYS A 12 11.68 -3.04 -3.99
N PHE A 13 11.71 -2.47 -5.19
CA PHE A 13 11.09 -3.06 -6.39
C PHE A 13 11.47 -4.52 -6.65
N ALA A 14 12.71 -4.94 -6.36
CA ALA A 14 13.11 -6.34 -6.49
C ALA A 14 12.27 -7.29 -5.61
N LEU A 15 11.91 -6.88 -4.40
CA LEU A 15 11.03 -7.66 -3.51
C LEU A 15 9.58 -7.63 -3.98
N LEU A 16 9.13 -6.50 -4.51
CA LEU A 16 7.76 -6.34 -5.01
C LEU A 16 7.53 -7.17 -6.28
N VAL A 17 8.50 -7.20 -7.19
CA VAL A 17 8.46 -8.01 -8.42
C VAL A 17 8.50 -9.49 -8.10
N ASN A 18 9.27 -9.91 -7.08
CA ASN A 18 9.21 -11.30 -6.61
C ASN A 18 7.80 -11.66 -6.09
N ALA A 19 7.14 -10.75 -5.38
CA ALA A 19 5.78 -10.97 -4.91
C ALA A 19 4.72 -10.93 -6.03
N VAL A 20 4.89 -10.04 -7.02
CA VAL A 20 3.99 -9.86 -8.17
C VAL A 20 4.84 -9.57 -9.42
N PRO A 21 5.16 -10.59 -10.24
CA PRO A 21 6.05 -10.44 -11.40
C PRO A 21 5.56 -9.46 -12.47
N GLU A 22 4.24 -9.30 -12.59
CA GLU A 22 3.58 -8.35 -13.50
C GLU A 22 4.07 -6.91 -13.30
N LEU A 23 4.51 -6.55 -12.08
CA LEU A 23 4.99 -5.22 -11.76
C LEU A 23 6.21 -4.80 -12.60
N GLU A 24 7.07 -5.74 -13.03
CA GLU A 24 8.30 -5.41 -13.77
C GLU A 24 8.00 -4.61 -15.05
N ALA A 25 6.88 -4.89 -15.72
CA ALA A 25 6.48 -4.21 -16.96
C ALA A 25 6.13 -2.72 -16.76
N TYR A 26 5.82 -2.31 -15.53
CA TYR A 26 5.42 -0.94 -15.18
C TYR A 26 6.56 -0.12 -14.55
N ILE A 27 7.74 -0.72 -14.36
CA ILE A 27 8.88 -0.03 -13.76
C ILE A 27 9.53 0.88 -14.79
N ILE A 28 9.60 2.17 -14.45
CA ILE A 28 10.26 3.21 -15.24
C ILE A 28 11.45 3.81 -14.48
N PRO A 29 12.43 4.40 -15.17
CA PRO A 29 13.45 5.21 -14.53
C PRO A 29 12.81 6.47 -13.91
N GLY A 30 13.12 6.70 -12.64
CA GLY A 30 12.73 7.88 -11.87
C GLY A 30 13.92 8.84 -11.65
N LYS A 31 13.69 9.87 -10.83
CA LYS A 31 14.70 10.88 -10.51
C LYS A 31 15.88 10.28 -9.76
N PHE A 32 17.09 10.74 -10.07
CA PHE A 32 18.35 10.31 -9.46
C PHE A 32 18.64 8.81 -9.62
N ALA A 33 18.36 8.26 -10.81
CA ALA A 33 18.57 6.85 -11.15
C ALA A 33 17.81 5.84 -10.27
N ARG A 34 16.75 6.28 -9.57
CA ARG A 34 15.87 5.40 -8.80
C ARG A 34 14.81 4.77 -9.71
N LYS A 35 14.35 3.56 -9.38
CA LYS A 35 13.18 2.96 -10.03
C LYS A 35 11.89 3.67 -9.57
N SER A 36 10.92 3.79 -10.45
CA SER A 36 9.59 4.37 -10.20
C SER A 36 8.54 3.65 -11.04
N ILE A 37 7.28 4.05 -10.90
CA ILE A 37 6.21 3.79 -11.87
C ILE A 37 5.67 5.13 -12.39
N ASP A 38 4.83 5.09 -13.43
CA ASP A 38 3.96 6.22 -13.77
C ASP A 38 2.74 6.23 -12.83
N PHE A 39 2.66 7.23 -11.96
CA PHE A 39 1.55 7.35 -10.99
C PHE A 39 0.27 7.92 -11.62
N SER A 40 0.31 8.32 -12.89
CA SER A 40 -0.89 8.70 -13.65
C SER A 40 -1.55 7.51 -14.35
N ASP A 41 -0.83 6.39 -14.50
CA ASP A 41 -1.37 5.13 -15.03
C ASP A 41 -2.10 4.35 -13.92
N PRO A 42 -3.44 4.19 -13.99
CA PRO A 42 -4.20 3.47 -12.99
C PRO A 42 -3.77 2.01 -12.82
N GLU A 43 -3.33 1.36 -13.89
CA GLU A 43 -2.93 -0.06 -13.86
C GLU A 43 -1.58 -0.22 -13.17
N ALA A 44 -0.62 0.66 -13.48
CA ALA A 44 0.67 0.70 -12.78
C ALA A 44 0.48 0.92 -11.27
N VAL A 45 -0.41 1.84 -10.90
CA VAL A 45 -0.75 2.11 -9.49
C VAL A 45 -1.43 0.90 -8.85
N TYR A 46 -2.36 0.24 -9.54
CA TYR A 46 -3.02 -0.97 -9.04
C TYR A 46 -2.02 -2.10 -8.78
N ILE A 47 -1.17 -2.43 -9.76
CA ILE A 47 -0.18 -3.51 -9.65
C ILE A 47 0.84 -3.21 -8.55
N LEU A 48 1.29 -1.96 -8.41
CA LEU A 48 2.15 -1.55 -7.29
C LEU A 48 1.47 -1.81 -5.94
N ASN A 49 0.23 -1.36 -5.75
CA ASN A 49 -0.48 -1.52 -4.49
C ASN A 49 -0.77 -3.00 -4.17
N LYS A 50 -1.13 -3.81 -5.18
CA LYS A 50 -1.25 -5.27 -5.09
C LYS A 50 0.08 -5.90 -4.62
N ALA A 51 1.21 -5.48 -5.20
CA ALA A 51 2.53 -5.97 -4.81
C ALA A 51 2.91 -5.58 -3.37
N LEU A 52 2.61 -4.36 -2.94
CA LEU A 52 2.85 -3.90 -1.56
C LEU A 52 2.07 -4.75 -0.54
N LEU A 53 0.79 -5.01 -0.79
CA LEU A 53 -0.06 -5.84 0.06
C LEU A 53 0.43 -7.29 0.11
N LYS A 54 0.77 -7.85 -1.05
CA LYS A 54 1.26 -9.23 -1.14
C LYS A 54 2.60 -9.41 -0.45
N TRP A 55 3.57 -8.54 -0.72
CA TRP A 55 4.92 -8.62 -0.15
C TRP A 55 4.91 -8.43 1.37
N LYS A 56 4.22 -7.40 1.88
CA LYS A 56 4.32 -7.03 3.29
C LYS A 56 3.38 -7.80 4.20
N PHE A 57 2.19 -8.15 3.71
CA PHE A 57 1.11 -8.72 4.52
C PHE A 57 0.60 -10.08 4.01
N ASN A 58 1.15 -10.60 2.89
CA ASN A 58 0.68 -11.80 2.21
C ASN A 58 -0.82 -11.74 1.84
N VAL A 59 -1.35 -10.53 1.60
CA VAL A 59 -2.73 -10.33 1.19
C VAL A 59 -2.83 -10.39 -0.32
N ASN A 60 -3.65 -11.32 -0.83
CA ASN A 60 -4.05 -11.34 -2.24
C ASN A 60 -5.25 -10.42 -2.40
N TRP A 61 -5.06 -9.28 -3.05
CA TRP A 61 -6.10 -8.29 -3.28
C TRP A 61 -6.34 -8.12 -4.78
N THR A 62 -7.60 -7.93 -5.14
CA THR A 62 -8.06 -7.63 -6.50
C THR A 62 -9.04 -6.47 -6.41
N LEU A 63 -8.92 -5.52 -7.33
CA LEU A 63 -9.84 -4.40 -7.43
C LEU A 63 -10.80 -4.64 -8.60
N LYS A 64 -12.10 -4.43 -8.36
CA LYS A 64 -13.08 -4.48 -9.44
C LYS A 64 -12.93 -3.25 -10.33
N GLU A 65 -13.06 -3.44 -11.64
CA GLU A 65 -13.03 -2.36 -12.63
C GLU A 65 -14.00 -1.22 -12.26
N GLY A 66 -13.59 0.02 -12.56
CA GLY A 66 -14.36 1.23 -12.27
C GLY A 66 -14.29 1.72 -10.81
N HIS A 67 -13.53 1.05 -9.93
CA HIS A 67 -13.35 1.47 -8.55
C HIS A 67 -12.02 2.19 -8.33
N LEU A 68 -11.98 3.03 -7.30
CA LEU A 68 -10.79 3.79 -6.94
C LEU A 68 -9.71 2.87 -6.35
N CYS A 69 -8.51 2.88 -6.93
CA CYS A 69 -7.37 2.19 -6.35
C CYS A 69 -6.84 2.94 -5.11
N PRO A 70 -6.88 2.33 -3.90
CA PRO A 70 -6.34 2.97 -2.71
C PRO A 70 -4.81 2.98 -2.75
N ALA A 71 -4.21 4.12 -2.40
CA ALA A 71 -2.78 4.19 -2.12
C ALA A 71 -2.47 3.53 -0.75
N VAL A 72 -2.02 2.28 -0.78
CA VAL A 72 -1.71 1.44 0.40
C VAL A 72 -0.82 2.15 1.42
N PRO A 73 0.26 2.87 1.05
CA PRO A 73 1.10 3.58 2.02
C PRO A 73 0.32 4.56 2.90
N GLY A 74 -0.54 5.37 2.30
CA GLY A 74 -1.34 6.36 3.01
C GLY A 74 -2.45 5.73 3.86
N ARG A 75 -3.05 4.63 3.40
CA ARG A 75 -4.05 3.89 4.19
C ARG A 75 -3.41 3.22 5.41
N PHE A 76 -2.23 2.63 5.24
CA PHE A 76 -1.49 2.04 6.35
C PHE A 76 -1.04 3.10 7.37
N ASP A 77 -0.66 4.29 6.90
CA ASP A 77 -0.35 5.44 7.77
C ASP A 77 -1.51 5.79 8.70
N TYR A 78 -2.73 5.84 8.14
CA TYR A 78 -3.92 6.10 8.93
C TYR A 78 -4.17 5.00 9.97
N LEU A 79 -3.99 3.72 9.62
CA LEU A 79 -4.14 2.62 10.57
C LEU A 79 -3.14 2.70 11.73
N LEU A 80 -1.90 3.13 11.48
CA LEU A 80 -0.90 3.33 12.53
C LEU A 80 -1.31 4.45 13.48
N HIS A 81 -1.78 5.59 12.96
CA HIS A 81 -2.30 6.67 13.80
C HIS A 81 -3.55 6.25 14.59
N ALA A 82 -4.43 5.44 14.00
CA ALA A 82 -5.57 4.87 14.73
C ALA A 82 -5.10 3.95 15.87
N ASN A 83 -4.06 3.15 15.63
CA ASN A 83 -3.46 2.30 16.65
C ASN A 83 -2.86 3.11 17.82
N ASP A 84 -2.21 4.24 17.57
CA ASP A 84 -1.70 5.13 18.62
C ASP A 84 -2.81 5.73 19.51
N LEU A 85 -4.01 5.91 18.96
CA LEU A 85 -5.16 6.37 19.72
C LEU A 85 -5.76 5.22 20.55
N LEU A 86 -5.84 4.03 19.96
CA LEU A 86 -6.38 2.84 20.62
C LEU A 86 -5.48 2.32 21.75
N SER A 87 -4.15 2.43 21.61
CA SER A 87 -3.20 1.99 22.64
C SER A 87 -3.37 2.72 23.97
N LYS A 88 -3.97 3.92 23.97
CA LYS A 88 -4.33 4.67 25.18
C LYS A 88 -5.50 4.05 25.96
N ILE A 89 -6.18 3.06 25.37
CA ILE A 89 -7.34 2.38 25.93
C ILE A 89 -7.00 0.88 26.05
N GLU A 90 -6.03 0.57 26.91
CA GLU A 90 -5.47 -0.78 27.05
C GLU A 90 -6.51 -1.84 27.47
N GLY A 91 -6.29 -3.08 27.03
CA GLY A 91 -7.01 -4.26 27.53
C GLY A 91 -8.43 -4.48 27.01
N ARG A 92 -8.90 -3.70 26.02
CA ARG A 92 -10.24 -3.85 25.45
C ARG A 92 -10.19 -4.26 23.98
N ARG A 93 -11.02 -5.24 23.61
CA ARG A 93 -11.29 -5.56 22.21
C ARG A 93 -11.92 -4.34 21.54
N ALA A 94 -11.19 -3.72 20.61
CA ALA A 94 -11.71 -2.61 19.82
C ALA A 94 -12.69 -3.11 18.74
N ARG A 95 -13.76 -2.35 18.52
CA ARG A 95 -14.64 -2.47 17.35
C ARG A 95 -14.62 -1.12 16.65
N MET A 96 -14.36 -1.13 15.35
CA MET A 96 -14.27 0.08 14.54
C MET A 96 -15.32 0.03 13.43
N LEU A 97 -15.80 1.19 13.01
CA LEU A 97 -16.69 1.36 11.87
C LEU A 97 -15.90 2.10 10.78
N ASP A 98 -15.81 1.50 9.60
CA ASP A 98 -15.25 2.14 8.41
C ASP A 98 -16.41 2.58 7.49
N ILE A 99 -16.56 3.89 7.29
CA ILE A 99 -17.65 4.47 6.52
C ILE A 99 -17.15 4.79 5.12
N GLY A 100 -17.70 4.10 4.11
CA GLY A 100 -17.26 4.26 2.72
C GLY A 100 -15.97 3.49 2.41
N THR A 101 -15.92 2.21 2.82
CA THR A 101 -14.73 1.34 2.74
C THR A 101 -14.22 1.04 1.32
N GLY A 102 -14.99 1.38 0.28
CA GLY A 102 -14.62 1.07 -1.11
C GLY A 102 -14.93 -0.38 -1.50
N ALA A 103 -14.24 -0.88 -2.53
CA ALA A 103 -14.46 -2.19 -3.15
C ALA A 103 -13.22 -3.08 -3.13
#